data_AF-A0A534A039-F1
#
_entry.id   AF-A0A534A039-F1
#
_cell.length_a   1.000
_cell.length_b   1.000
_cell.length_c   1.000
_cell.angle_alpha   90.00
_cell.angle_beta   90.00
_cell.angle_gamma   90.00
#
_symmetry.space_group_name_H-M   'P 1'
#
loop_
_entity.id
_entity.type
_entity.pdbx_description
1 polymer ?
#
loop_
_entity_poly.entity_id
_entity_poly.type
_entity_poly.pdbx_seq_one_letter_code
_entity_poly.pdbx_strand_id
1 'polypeptide(L)'
;MTSALKASALPLSLLRRGKVREVYEVDAHTLLLVASDRVSAFDVVLREPVAHKGAVLTQLSAFWFERLAAVISSHFLSADVDEIVARLPALESFRPMLTGRAMLVQRTTPVPFECVVRGYITGSAWAEYRRSGTLAGEPLAAGLVESARLEPPIFSPATKADVGHDENVTFRHVVDALGHARAEPLKQASL
;
A
#
# COMPACT_ATOMS: atom_id res chain seq x y z
N MET A 1 -19.41 16.76 16.04
CA MET A 1 -18.45 16.54 14.93
C MET A 1 -17.34 15.66 15.45
N THR A 2 -17.08 14.52 14.84
CA THR A 2 -15.96 13.65 15.23
C THR A 2 -14.65 14.31 14.81
N SER A 3 -13.75 14.54 15.76
CA SER A 3 -12.43 15.12 15.49
C SER A 3 -11.60 14.17 14.62
N ALA A 4 -10.74 14.73 13.76
CA ALA A 4 -9.84 13.94 12.92
C ALA A 4 -8.94 13.01 13.75
N LEU A 5 -8.90 11.73 13.39
CA LEU A 5 -8.19 10.72 14.16
C LEU A 5 -6.69 10.75 13.87
N LYS A 6 -5.88 11.12 14.85
CA LYS A 6 -4.42 11.04 14.73
C LYS A 6 -3.85 9.72 15.26
N ALA A 7 -4.40 9.15 16.32
CA ALA A 7 -3.97 7.87 16.90
C ALA A 7 -5.17 7.20 17.55
N SER A 8 -5.28 5.86 17.44
CA SER A 8 -6.46 5.13 17.90
C SER A 8 -6.40 4.67 19.36
N ALA A 9 -5.19 4.43 19.89
CA ALA A 9 -4.97 4.02 21.29
C ALA A 9 -5.83 2.81 21.71
N LEU A 10 -5.96 1.81 20.83
CA LEU A 10 -6.73 0.60 21.10
C LEU A 10 -6.11 -0.27 22.20
N PRO A 11 -6.92 -1.07 22.93
CA PRO A 11 -6.46 -2.02 23.94
C PRO A 11 -5.92 -3.31 23.30
N LEU A 12 -5.05 -3.18 22.30
CA LEU A 12 -4.39 -4.28 21.59
C LEU A 12 -2.89 -4.04 21.52
N SER A 13 -2.11 -5.10 21.30
CA SER A 13 -0.66 -4.98 21.10
C SER A 13 -0.36 -4.23 19.79
N LEU A 14 0.21 -3.03 19.90
CA LEU A 14 0.60 -2.21 18.76
C LEU A 14 1.94 -2.70 18.21
N LEU A 15 1.92 -3.30 17.02
CA LEU A 15 3.13 -3.81 16.37
C LEU A 15 3.91 -2.71 15.64
N ARG A 16 3.20 -1.83 14.93
CA ARG A 16 3.81 -0.77 14.13
C ARG A 16 2.88 0.43 14.00
N ARG A 17 3.44 1.62 14.14
CA ARG A 17 2.81 2.87 13.71
C ARG A 17 3.57 3.42 12.51
N GLY A 18 2.99 3.29 11.32
CA GLY A 18 3.50 3.93 10.11
C GLY A 18 3.09 5.39 10.00
N LYS A 19 3.45 6.05 8.89
CA LYS A 19 3.09 7.45 8.59
C LYS A 19 1.57 7.69 8.76
N VAL A 20 0.75 6.79 8.21
CA VAL A 20 -0.72 6.97 8.16
C VAL A 20 -1.55 5.81 8.73
N ARG A 21 -0.94 4.67 9.07
CA ARG A 21 -1.64 3.47 9.58
C ARG A 21 -1.02 2.97 10.88
N GLU A 22 -1.85 2.44 11.75
CA GLU A 22 -1.46 1.64 12.91
C GLU A 22 -1.78 0.16 12.63
N VAL A 23 -0.89 -0.73 13.04
CA VAL A 23 -1.02 -2.18 12.87
C VAL A 23 -1.02 -2.81 14.25
N TYR A 24 -2.14 -3.43 14.60
CA TYR A 24 -2.33 -4.13 15.87
C TYR A 24 -2.33 -5.63 15.64
N GLU A 25 -1.76 -6.35 16.59
CA GLU A 25 -1.90 -7.80 16.68
C GLU A 25 -3.29 -8.15 17.21
N VAL A 26 -3.97 -9.06 16.52
CA VAL A 26 -5.21 -9.67 16.99
C VAL A 26 -4.90 -11.06 17.55
N ASP A 27 -4.19 -11.87 16.77
CA ASP A 27 -3.69 -13.19 17.14
C ASP A 27 -2.45 -13.53 16.28
N ALA A 28 -2.00 -14.79 16.33
CA ALA A 28 -0.81 -15.25 15.59
C ALA A 28 -0.93 -15.14 14.06
N HIS A 29 -2.15 -15.12 13.53
CA HIS A 29 -2.48 -15.15 12.10
C HIS A 29 -3.26 -13.94 11.61
N THR A 30 -3.71 -13.06 12.50
CA THR A 30 -4.62 -11.96 12.18
C THR A 30 -4.07 -10.63 12.69
N LEU A 31 -4.19 -9.59 11.87
CA LEU A 31 -3.84 -8.21 12.20
C LEU A 31 -5.05 -7.29 12.03
N LEU A 32 -5.10 -6.24 12.84
CA LEU A 32 -6.04 -5.12 12.66
C LEU A 32 -5.28 -3.89 12.18
N LEU A 33 -5.62 -3.42 10.99
CA LEU A 33 -5.08 -2.19 10.41
C LEU A 33 -6.05 -1.05 10.66
N VAL A 34 -5.57 0.05 11.25
CA VAL A 34 -6.37 1.25 11.49
C VAL A 34 -5.77 2.42 10.72
N ALA A 35 -6.53 2.97 9.78
CA ALA A 35 -6.13 4.13 9.00
C ALA A 35 -6.45 5.44 9.75
N SER A 36 -5.40 6.20 10.05
CA SER A 36 -5.52 7.53 10.63
C SER A 36 -5.88 8.59 9.58
N ASP A 37 -6.26 9.75 10.05
CA ASP A 37 -6.48 10.96 9.25
C ASP A 37 -5.18 11.75 9.03
N ARG A 38 -4.04 11.24 9.52
CA ARG A 38 -2.70 11.78 9.19
C ARG A 38 -2.44 11.65 7.69
N VAL A 39 -1.66 12.60 7.16
CA VAL A 39 -1.19 12.64 5.78
C VAL A 39 0.31 12.91 5.79
N SER A 40 1.03 12.43 4.78
CA SER A 40 2.46 12.70 4.62
C SER A 40 2.77 13.19 3.21
N ALA A 41 3.73 14.09 3.11
CA ALA A 41 4.32 14.55 1.85
C ALA A 41 5.83 14.70 2.05
N PHE A 42 6.61 14.36 1.03
CA PHE A 42 8.09 14.39 1.09
C PHE A 42 8.64 13.68 2.33
N ASP A 43 8.09 12.49 2.62
CA ASP A 43 8.43 11.65 3.78
C ASP A 43 8.19 12.25 5.17
N VAL A 44 7.57 13.43 5.25
CA VAL A 44 7.19 14.08 6.51
C VAL A 44 5.69 13.96 6.75
N VAL A 45 5.30 13.58 7.95
CA VAL A 45 3.89 13.59 8.39
C VAL A 45 3.48 15.04 8.70
N LEU A 46 2.43 15.52 8.03
CA LEU A 46 1.97 16.90 8.19
C LEU A 46 1.30 17.11 9.56
N ARG A 47 1.29 18.36 10.03
CA ARG A 47 0.73 18.72 11.35
C ARG A 47 -0.80 18.62 11.35
N GLU A 48 -1.43 19.09 10.29
CA GLU A 48 -2.88 19.08 10.10
C GLU A 48 -3.35 17.75 9.47
N PRO A 49 -4.26 17.02 10.13
CA PRO A 49 -4.87 15.84 9.55
C PRO A 49 -5.98 16.22 8.55
N VAL A 50 -6.32 15.30 7.65
CA VAL A 50 -7.48 15.43 6.74
C VAL A 50 -8.61 14.57 7.29
N ALA A 51 -9.65 15.21 7.84
CA ALA A 51 -10.78 14.51 8.46
C ALA A 51 -11.36 13.45 7.51
N HIS A 52 -11.68 12.27 8.06
CA HIS A 52 -12.24 11.11 7.35
C HIS A 52 -11.35 10.48 6.27
N LYS A 53 -10.13 10.99 6.00
CA LYS A 53 -9.20 10.40 5.03
C LYS A 53 -8.94 8.92 5.32
N GLY A 54 -8.77 8.55 6.59
CA GLY A 54 -8.54 7.16 6.97
C GLY A 54 -9.71 6.25 6.59
N ALA A 55 -10.94 6.72 6.78
CA ALA A 55 -12.14 5.96 6.43
C ALA A 55 -12.27 5.80 4.90
N VAL A 56 -12.16 6.90 4.15
CA VAL A 56 -12.25 6.88 2.68
C VAL A 56 -11.23 5.91 2.07
N LEU A 57 -9.97 5.98 2.50
CA LEU A 57 -8.91 5.12 1.94
C LEU A 57 -9.09 3.65 2.31
N THR A 58 -9.62 3.35 3.50
CA THR A 58 -9.89 1.97 3.90
C THR A 58 -11.02 1.36 3.08
N GLN A 59 -12.12 2.10 2.88
CA GLN A 59 -13.23 1.64 2.04
C GLN A 59 -12.84 1.52 0.56
N LEU A 60 -12.00 2.43 0.06
CA LEU A 60 -11.45 2.30 -1.29
C LEU A 60 -10.58 1.05 -1.43
N SER A 61 -9.75 0.72 -0.43
CA SER A 61 -9.00 -0.53 -0.43
C SER A 61 -9.92 -1.76 -0.38
N ALA A 62 -10.95 -1.77 0.48
CA ALA A 62 -11.92 -2.86 0.55
C ALA A 62 -12.61 -3.10 -0.81
N PHE A 63 -13.07 -2.03 -1.45
CA PHE A 63 -13.63 -2.08 -2.81
C PHE A 63 -12.67 -2.74 -3.80
N TRP A 64 -11.39 -2.36 -3.82
CA TRP A 64 -10.42 -2.95 -4.76
C TRP A 64 -10.08 -4.41 -4.42
N PHE A 65 -10.03 -4.78 -3.15
CA PHE A 65 -9.83 -6.18 -2.76
C PHE A 65 -10.98 -7.06 -3.27
N GLU A 66 -12.23 -6.61 -3.13
CA GLU A 66 -13.39 -7.34 -3.65
C GLU A 66 -13.36 -7.43 -5.18
N ARG A 67 -13.04 -6.32 -5.87
CA ARG A 67 -12.98 -6.28 -7.34
C ARG A 67 -11.88 -7.17 -7.92
N LEU A 68 -10.77 -7.34 -7.21
CA LEU A 68 -9.60 -8.10 -7.67
C LEU A 68 -9.53 -9.52 -7.11
N ALA A 69 -10.53 -9.96 -6.33
CA ALA A 69 -10.54 -11.29 -5.70
C ALA A 69 -10.45 -12.45 -6.71
N ALA A 70 -10.93 -12.25 -7.94
CA ALA A 70 -10.83 -13.24 -9.02
C ALA A 70 -9.45 -13.24 -9.73
N VAL A 71 -8.63 -12.21 -9.52
CA VAL A 71 -7.31 -12.05 -10.14
C VAL A 71 -6.22 -12.60 -9.21
N ILE A 72 -6.26 -12.22 -7.93
CA ILE A 72 -5.27 -12.63 -6.94
C ILE A 72 -5.89 -12.75 -5.55
N SER A 73 -5.43 -13.72 -4.77
CA SER A 73 -5.74 -13.77 -3.34
C SER A 73 -5.09 -12.60 -2.61
N SER A 74 -5.80 -12.05 -1.64
CA SER A 74 -5.29 -10.96 -0.82
C SER A 74 -5.36 -11.32 0.66
N HIS A 75 -4.70 -10.52 1.49
CA HIS A 75 -4.78 -10.67 2.94
C HIS A 75 -6.10 -10.16 3.54
N PHE A 76 -7.00 -9.59 2.74
CA PHE A 76 -8.21 -8.92 3.22
C PHE A 76 -9.20 -9.92 3.82
N LEU A 77 -9.64 -9.68 5.06
CA LEU A 77 -10.67 -10.49 5.70
C LEU A 77 -11.99 -9.74 5.86
N SER A 78 -11.94 -8.49 6.34
CA SER A 78 -13.13 -7.63 6.48
C SER A 78 -12.75 -6.16 6.71
N ALA A 79 -13.60 -5.25 6.24
CA ALA A 79 -13.60 -3.84 6.65
C ALA A 79 -14.92 -3.43 7.32
N ASP A 80 -15.79 -4.40 7.62
CA ASP A 80 -17.04 -4.19 8.34
C ASP A 80 -16.76 -4.11 9.84
N VAL A 81 -17.14 -2.99 10.45
CA VAL A 81 -16.93 -2.76 11.88
C VAL A 81 -17.79 -3.71 12.75
N ASP A 82 -18.94 -4.14 12.26
CA ASP A 82 -19.82 -5.07 12.97
C ASP A 82 -19.16 -6.46 13.05
N GLU A 83 -18.61 -6.95 11.93
CA GLU A 83 -17.84 -8.19 11.91
C GLU A 83 -16.56 -8.11 12.74
N ILE A 84 -15.83 -6.98 12.65
CA ILE A 84 -14.60 -6.77 13.41
C ILE A 84 -14.87 -6.82 14.91
N VAL A 85 -15.90 -6.10 15.39
CA VAL A 85 -16.21 -6.05 16.82
C VAL A 85 -16.85 -7.36 17.30
N ALA A 86 -17.60 -8.06 16.46
CA ALA A 86 -18.08 -9.41 16.79
C ALA A 86 -16.92 -10.38 17.06
N ARG A 87 -15.81 -10.26 16.31
CA ARG A 87 -14.57 -11.02 16.56
C ARG A 87 -13.72 -10.46 17.70
N LEU A 88 -13.82 -9.16 17.96
CA LEU A 88 -13.04 -8.44 18.98
C LEU A 88 -13.96 -7.62 19.90
N PRO A 89 -14.72 -8.26 20.81
CA PRO A 89 -15.70 -7.57 21.65
C PRO A 89 -15.10 -6.47 22.53
N ALA A 90 -13.82 -6.56 22.87
CA ALA A 90 -13.07 -5.52 23.60
C ALA A 90 -13.02 -4.17 22.86
N LEU A 91 -13.36 -4.13 21.56
CA LEU A 91 -13.36 -2.92 20.75
C LEU A 91 -14.74 -2.25 20.66
N GLU A 92 -15.79 -2.75 21.33
CA GLU A 92 -17.15 -2.20 21.25
C GLU A 92 -17.20 -0.71 21.58
N SER A 93 -16.53 -0.27 22.64
CA SER A 93 -16.47 1.16 23.01
C SER A 93 -15.72 2.03 21.99
N PHE A 94 -14.94 1.42 21.09
CA PHE A 94 -14.19 2.07 20.03
C PHE A 94 -14.90 2.02 18.67
N ARG A 95 -16.04 1.32 18.57
CA ARG A 95 -16.80 1.16 17.32
C ARG A 95 -16.97 2.46 16.53
N PRO A 96 -17.47 3.58 17.12
CA PRO A 96 -17.67 4.82 16.34
C PRO A 96 -16.39 5.40 15.74
N MET A 97 -15.24 5.18 16.38
CA MET A 97 -13.94 5.62 15.87
C MET A 97 -13.44 4.70 14.75
N LEU A 98 -13.71 3.40 14.85
CA LEU A 98 -13.24 2.37 13.92
C LEU A 98 -14.09 2.27 12.64
N THR A 99 -15.37 2.66 12.70
CA THR A 99 -16.29 2.60 11.56
C THR A 99 -15.66 3.18 10.30
N GLY A 100 -15.59 2.35 9.27
CA GLY A 100 -15.09 2.70 7.95
C GLY A 100 -13.57 2.78 7.81
N ARG A 101 -12.79 2.78 8.90
CA ARG A 101 -11.31 2.99 8.87
C ARG A 101 -10.48 1.83 9.42
N ALA A 102 -11.14 0.77 9.88
CA ALA A 102 -10.49 -0.45 10.37
C ALA A 102 -10.60 -1.55 9.31
N MET A 103 -9.56 -2.38 9.22
CA MET A 103 -9.51 -3.51 8.31
C MET A 103 -8.84 -4.68 9.01
N LEU A 104 -9.56 -5.80 9.10
CA LEU A 104 -9.02 -7.07 9.56
C LEU A 104 -8.34 -7.77 8.38
N VAL A 105 -7.12 -8.24 8.60
CA VAL A 105 -6.33 -8.91 7.57
C VAL A 105 -5.62 -10.14 8.12
N GLN A 106 -5.32 -11.09 7.24
CA GLN A 106 -4.39 -12.17 7.53
C GLN A 106 -2.97 -11.61 7.64
N ARG A 107 -2.22 -12.07 8.65
CA ARG A 107 -0.79 -11.80 8.78
C ARG A 107 -0.05 -12.47 7.62
N THR A 108 0.74 -11.67 6.89
CA THR A 108 1.56 -12.14 5.76
C THR A 108 2.99 -11.66 5.91
N THR A 109 3.91 -12.31 5.18
CA THR A 109 5.29 -11.84 5.01
C THR A 109 5.34 -11.00 3.73
N PRO A 110 5.62 -9.68 3.81
CA PRO A 110 5.72 -8.85 2.63
C PRO A 110 6.86 -9.30 1.71
N VAL A 111 6.64 -9.20 0.39
CA VAL A 111 7.73 -9.29 -0.59
C VAL A 111 8.60 -8.03 -0.46
N PRO A 112 9.95 -8.14 -0.50
CA PRO A 112 10.86 -6.99 -0.29
C PRO A 112 10.97 -6.07 -1.53
N PHE A 113 9.91 -5.97 -2.33
CA PHE A 113 9.82 -5.11 -3.52
C PHE A 113 8.46 -4.44 -3.58
N GLU A 114 8.43 -3.21 -4.08
CA GLU A 114 7.21 -2.54 -4.50
C GLU A 114 6.87 -2.95 -5.94
N CYS A 115 5.74 -3.62 -6.14
CA CYS A 115 5.24 -4.02 -7.46
C CYS A 115 4.54 -2.84 -8.15
N VAL A 116 5.32 -1.93 -8.73
CA VAL A 116 4.81 -0.72 -9.37
C VAL A 116 4.49 -0.97 -10.85
N VAL A 117 3.30 -0.57 -11.28
CA VAL A 117 2.87 -0.58 -12.69
C VAL A 117 2.68 0.84 -13.19
N ARG A 118 3.19 1.13 -14.39
CA ARG A 118 3.11 2.45 -15.01
C ARG A 118 2.38 2.36 -16.34
N GLY A 119 1.16 2.90 -16.38
CA GLY A 119 0.44 3.18 -17.64
C GLY A 119 0.80 4.53 -18.25
N TYR A 120 1.47 5.40 -17.49
CA TYR A 120 1.90 6.74 -17.92
C TYR A 120 3.25 7.07 -17.29
N ILE A 121 4.12 7.78 -18.02
CA ILE A 121 5.43 8.20 -17.52
C ILE A 121 5.33 9.49 -16.70
N THR A 122 5.63 9.41 -15.39
CA THR A 122 5.61 10.55 -14.47
C THR A 122 6.52 10.28 -13.26
N GLY A 123 6.67 11.26 -12.36
CA GLY A 123 7.43 11.11 -11.12
C GLY A 123 8.89 10.70 -11.34
N SER A 124 9.37 9.74 -10.54
CA SER A 124 10.77 9.25 -10.62
C SER A 124 11.13 8.68 -11.98
N ALA A 125 10.18 8.03 -12.67
CA ALA A 125 10.40 7.49 -14.01
C ALA A 125 10.63 8.60 -15.05
N TRP A 126 9.84 9.68 -15.00
CA TRP A 126 10.05 10.84 -15.88
C TRP A 126 11.37 11.55 -15.59
N ALA A 127 11.72 11.70 -14.30
CA ALA A 127 12.96 12.33 -13.89
C ALA A 127 14.20 11.61 -14.44
N GLU A 128 14.19 10.27 -14.43
CA GLU A 128 15.24 9.46 -15.04
C GLU A 128 15.22 9.56 -16.57
N TYR A 129 14.05 9.37 -17.21
CA TYR A 129 13.92 9.42 -18.65
C TYR A 129 14.39 10.75 -19.25
N ARG A 130 14.06 11.88 -18.62
CA ARG A 130 14.51 13.19 -19.09
C ARG A 130 16.03 13.35 -19.06
N ARG A 131 16.71 12.64 -18.14
CA ARG A 131 18.17 12.71 -17.97
C ARG A 131 18.91 11.75 -18.92
N SER A 132 18.41 10.52 -19.07
CA SER A 132 19.14 9.43 -19.74
C SER A 132 18.32 8.63 -20.74
N GLY A 133 17.03 8.92 -20.92
CA GLY A 133 16.14 8.15 -21.79
C GLY A 133 15.78 6.76 -21.25
N THR A 134 15.96 6.54 -19.94
CA THR A 134 15.84 5.22 -19.31
C THR A 134 14.81 5.16 -18.18
N LEU A 135 14.46 3.93 -17.78
CA LEU A 135 13.77 3.58 -16.54
C LEU A 135 14.50 2.39 -15.88
N ALA A 136 14.97 2.59 -14.65
CA ALA A 136 15.85 1.62 -13.96
C ALA A 136 17.09 1.24 -14.80
N GLY A 137 17.62 2.18 -15.59
CA GLY A 137 18.74 1.98 -16.49
C GLY A 137 18.40 1.31 -17.83
N GLU A 138 17.16 0.86 -18.05
CA GLU A 138 16.72 0.25 -19.30
C GLU A 138 16.16 1.32 -20.26
N PRO A 139 16.52 1.31 -21.55
CA PRO A 139 16.08 2.33 -22.50
C PRO A 139 14.57 2.29 -22.73
N LEU A 140 13.95 3.47 -22.75
CA LEU A 140 12.56 3.66 -23.16
C LEU A 140 12.50 4.22 -24.59
N ALA A 141 11.32 4.18 -25.20
CA ALA A 141 11.08 4.77 -26.51
C ALA A 141 11.46 6.26 -26.51
N ALA A 142 12.05 6.73 -27.61
CA ALA A 142 12.40 8.14 -27.78
C ALA A 142 11.16 9.02 -27.95
N GLY A 143 11.28 10.31 -27.62
CA GLY A 143 10.24 11.31 -27.86
C GLY A 143 9.07 11.29 -26.89
N LEU A 144 9.17 10.57 -25.75
CA LEU A 144 8.16 10.68 -24.70
C LEU A 144 8.20 12.08 -24.10
N VAL A 145 7.00 12.62 -23.86
CA VAL A 145 6.78 13.85 -23.10
C VAL A 145 6.28 13.52 -21.70
N GLU A 146 6.31 14.48 -20.78
CA GLU A 146 5.81 14.28 -19.43
C GLU A 146 4.34 13.85 -19.45
N SER A 147 4.02 12.80 -18.68
CA SER A 147 2.68 12.18 -18.64
C SER A 147 2.23 11.52 -19.96
N ALA A 148 3.16 11.20 -20.86
CA ALA A 148 2.84 10.36 -22.02
C ALA A 148 2.38 8.95 -21.59
N ARG A 149 1.44 8.38 -22.35
CA ARG A 149 0.95 7.01 -22.13
C ARG A 149 2.04 6.00 -22.47
N LEU A 150 2.16 4.96 -21.64
CA LEU A 150 2.99 3.79 -21.86
C LEU A 150 2.06 2.65 -22.27
N GLU A 151 2.21 2.18 -23.50
CA GLU A 151 1.40 1.10 -24.06
C GLU A 151 2.34 0.05 -24.68
N PRO A 152 2.39 -1.18 -24.14
CA PRO A 152 1.66 -1.65 -22.96
C PRO A 152 2.16 -1.01 -21.65
N PRO A 153 1.39 -1.09 -20.54
CA PRO A 153 1.88 -0.70 -19.22
C PRO A 153 3.17 -1.43 -18.84
N ILE A 154 4.04 -0.74 -18.09
CA ILE A 154 5.35 -1.28 -17.70
C ILE A 154 5.31 -1.70 -16.23
N PHE A 155 5.74 -2.94 -15.96
CA PHE A 155 6.09 -3.38 -14.60
C PHE A 155 7.49 -2.86 -14.26
N SER A 156 7.57 -1.93 -13.31
CA SER A 156 8.80 -1.20 -12.95
C SER A 156 9.02 -1.27 -11.44
N PRO A 157 9.48 -2.42 -10.92
CA PRO A 157 9.57 -2.64 -9.49
C PRO A 157 10.54 -1.66 -8.82
N ALA A 158 10.39 -1.47 -7.51
CA ALA A 158 11.36 -0.74 -6.71
C ALA A 158 11.79 -1.55 -5.48
N THR A 159 13.01 -1.35 -5.00
CA THR A 159 13.44 -1.88 -3.71
C THR A 159 12.64 -1.22 -2.60
N LYS A 160 12.38 -1.97 -1.53
CA LYS A 160 11.75 -1.42 -0.33
C LYS A 160 12.84 -1.01 0.65
N ALA A 161 13.18 0.28 0.70
CA ALA A 161 14.22 0.77 1.61
C ALA A 161 13.64 1.05 3.01
N ASP A 162 14.28 0.54 4.07
CA ASP A 162 13.91 0.89 5.45
C ASP A 162 14.31 2.34 5.81
N VAL A 163 15.33 2.87 5.12
CA VAL A 163 15.86 4.24 5.27
C VAL A 163 16.22 4.76 3.88
N GLY A 164 15.77 5.97 3.53
CA GLY A 164 15.99 6.59 2.22
C GLY A 164 14.77 6.50 1.31
N HIS A 165 15.00 6.57 -0.01
CA HIS A 165 13.95 6.46 -1.01
C HIS A 165 14.02 5.09 -1.70
N ASP A 166 12.86 4.55 -2.06
CA ASP A 166 12.76 3.35 -2.88
C ASP A 166 13.44 3.60 -4.24
N GLU A 167 14.29 2.66 -4.67
CA GLU A 167 15.02 2.75 -5.93
C GLU A 167 14.35 1.87 -6.98
N ASN A 168 14.07 2.42 -8.16
CA ASN A 168 13.55 1.63 -9.28
C ASN A 168 14.60 0.59 -9.69
N VAL A 169 14.19 -0.66 -9.82
CA VAL A 169 15.04 -1.79 -10.23
C VAL A 169 14.42 -2.51 -11.43
N THR A 170 15.25 -3.24 -12.15
CA THR A 170 14.80 -4.04 -13.29
C THR A 170 14.04 -5.28 -12.83
N PHE A 171 13.20 -5.85 -13.69
CA PHE A 171 12.59 -7.15 -13.41
C PHE A 171 13.64 -8.25 -13.20
N ARG A 172 14.77 -8.17 -13.92
CA ARG A 172 15.90 -9.09 -13.73
C ARG A 172 16.42 -9.05 -12.30
N HIS A 173 16.55 -7.86 -11.70
CA HIS A 173 16.97 -7.75 -10.30
C HIS A 173 15.99 -8.44 -9.34
N VAL A 174 14.68 -8.38 -9.59
CA VAL A 174 13.68 -9.12 -8.80
C VAL A 174 13.83 -10.63 -8.98
N VAL A 175 14.10 -11.09 -10.21
CA VAL A 175 14.36 -12.51 -10.51
C VAL A 175 15.62 -12.99 -9.80
N ASP A 176 16.70 -12.21 -9.80
CA ASP A 176 17.95 -12.55 -9.13
C ASP A 176 17.76 -12.67 -7.62
N ALA A 177 16.91 -11.81 -7.03
CA ALA A 177 16.66 -11.79 -5.58
C ALA A 177 15.67 -12.86 -5.09
N LEU A 178 14.62 -13.16 -5.86
CA LEU A 178 13.51 -14.03 -5.42
C LEU A 178 13.45 -15.38 -6.16
N GLY A 179 14.17 -15.51 -7.26
CA GLY A 179 14.00 -16.59 -8.23
C GLY A 179 12.80 -16.37 -9.16
N HIS A 180 12.92 -16.88 -10.39
CA HIS A 180 11.89 -16.72 -11.43
C HIS A 180 10.50 -17.21 -11.01
N ALA A 181 10.43 -18.34 -10.30
CA ALA A 181 9.17 -18.94 -9.84
C ALA A 181 8.35 -18.03 -8.91
N ARG A 182 9.01 -17.09 -8.21
CA ARG A 182 8.34 -16.09 -7.36
C ARG A 182 8.18 -14.75 -8.05
N ALA A 183 9.14 -14.34 -8.89
CA ALA A 183 9.12 -13.06 -9.57
C ALA A 183 8.05 -12.98 -10.67
N GLU A 184 7.89 -14.05 -11.47
CA GLU A 184 6.98 -14.04 -12.62
C GLU A 184 5.51 -13.86 -12.20
N PRO A 185 4.97 -14.57 -11.18
CA PRO A 185 3.61 -14.34 -10.72
C PRO A 185 3.36 -12.91 -10.22
N LEU A 186 4.36 -12.25 -9.62
CA LEU A 186 4.23 -10.86 -9.18
C LEU A 186 4.04 -9.91 -10.36
N LYS A 187 4.84 -10.09 -11.42
CA LYS A 187 4.72 -9.30 -12.64
C LYS A 187 3.39 -9.56 -13.34
N GLN A 188 3.01 -10.83 -13.51
CA GLN A 188 1.78 -11.23 -14.20
C GLN A 188 0.53 -10.75 -13.47
N ALA A 189 0.47 -10.87 -12.14
CA ALA A 189 -0.70 -10.40 -11.38
C ALA A 189 -0.78 -8.87 -11.27
N SER A 190 0.32 -8.15 -11.55
CA SER A 190 0.33 -6.69 -11.51
C SER A 190 -0.17 -6.06 -12.82
N LEU A 191 0.10 -6.69 -13.97
CA LEU A 191 -0.27 -6.21 -15.31
C LEU A 191 -1.69 -6.63 -15.70
#